data_AF-N4VR31-F1
#
_entry.id   AF-N4VR31-F1
#
_cell.length_a   1.000
_cell.length_b   1.000
_cell.length_c   1.000
_cell.angle_alpha   90.00
_cell.angle_beta   90.00
_cell.angle_gamma   90.00
#
_symmetry.space_group_name_H-M   'P 1'
#
loop_
_entity.id
_entity.type
_entity.pdbx_description
1 polymer ?
#
loop_
_entity_poly.entity_id
_entity_poly.type
_entity_poly.pdbx_seq_one_letter_code
_entity_poly.pdbx_strand_id
1 'polypeptide(L)'
;MVSVRTFVILALSSGALAAVDFAWTACTNAQRCTKTDPPAEGPGLRSTGFRFQASDGYWYSTDADGLYVSPTGYFMPGHDYNIAAVGSKDDKIGWTRWAAPNAQACCLPDGVGNNIKTLAASKY
;
A
#
# COMPACT_ATOMS: atom_id res chain seq x y z
N MET A 1 -14.62 -60.76 -17.93
CA MET A 1 -13.46 -60.08 -17.31
C MET A 1 -13.70 -58.57 -17.42
N VAL A 2 -14.06 -57.89 -16.33
CA VAL A 2 -14.24 -56.43 -16.31
C VAL A 2 -13.20 -55.86 -15.37
N SER A 3 -12.21 -55.17 -15.91
CA SER A 3 -11.14 -54.52 -15.16
C SER A 3 -11.59 -53.10 -14.80
N VAL A 4 -12.01 -52.88 -13.56
CA VAL A 4 -12.30 -51.56 -13.03
C VAL A 4 -10.98 -50.87 -12.67
N ARG A 5 -10.61 -49.82 -13.41
CA ARG A 5 -9.48 -48.95 -13.06
C ARG A 5 -9.98 -47.82 -12.19
N THR A 6 -9.66 -47.89 -10.90
CA THR A 6 -9.89 -46.82 -9.92
C THR A 6 -9.12 -45.56 -10.32
N PHE A 7 -9.83 -44.50 -10.66
CA PHE A 7 -9.26 -43.15 -10.78
C PHE A 7 -9.18 -42.53 -9.38
N VAL A 8 -7.96 -42.31 -8.88
CA VAL A 8 -7.72 -41.50 -7.68
C VAL A 8 -7.76 -40.04 -8.11
N ILE A 9 -8.79 -39.30 -7.71
CA ILE A 9 -8.87 -37.85 -7.90
C ILE A 9 -8.06 -37.20 -6.77
N LEU A 10 -6.90 -36.63 -7.09
CA LEU A 10 -6.20 -35.71 -6.19
C LEU A 10 -7.03 -34.43 -6.08
N ALA A 11 -7.60 -34.18 -4.91
CA ALA A 11 -8.16 -32.87 -4.57
C ALA A 11 -7.00 -31.90 -4.32
N LEU A 12 -6.75 -30.99 -5.27
CA LEU A 12 -5.89 -29.83 -5.06
C LEU A 12 -6.63 -28.82 -4.18
N SER A 13 -6.18 -28.65 -2.95
CA SER A 13 -6.66 -27.62 -2.04
C SER A 13 -6.18 -26.25 -2.54
N SER A 14 -6.99 -25.57 -3.35
CA SER A 14 -6.75 -24.18 -3.70
C SER A 14 -7.00 -23.32 -2.46
N GLY A 15 -5.93 -22.92 -1.76
CA GLY A 15 -6.01 -21.88 -0.74
C GLY A 15 -6.43 -20.57 -1.39
N ALA A 16 -7.71 -20.21 -1.28
CA ALA A 16 -8.19 -18.91 -1.70
C ALA A 16 -7.54 -17.85 -0.79
N LEU A 17 -6.53 -17.14 -1.32
CA LEU A 17 -6.07 -15.90 -0.72
C LEU A 17 -7.27 -14.94 -0.74
N ALA A 18 -7.82 -14.62 0.43
CA ALA A 18 -8.87 -13.62 0.53
C ALA A 18 -8.30 -12.31 0.00
N ALA A 19 -8.87 -11.80 -1.10
CA ALA A 19 -8.56 -10.46 -1.57
C ALA A 19 -8.97 -9.47 -0.48
N VAL A 20 -8.05 -8.61 -0.06
CA VAL A 20 -8.40 -7.49 0.82
C VAL A 20 -9.08 -6.44 -0.05
N ASP A 21 -10.37 -6.22 0.18
CA ASP A 21 -11.10 -5.12 -0.45
C ASP A 21 -10.72 -3.80 0.21
N PHE A 22 -10.46 -2.79 -0.63
CA PHE A 22 -10.08 -1.46 -0.20
C PHE A 22 -11.28 -0.50 -0.31
N ALA A 23 -11.41 0.41 0.65
CA ALA A 23 -12.37 1.52 0.62
C ALA A 23 -11.65 2.86 0.39
N TRP A 24 -12.32 3.82 -0.22
CA TRP A 24 -11.79 5.17 -0.51
C TRP A 24 -12.83 6.22 -0.11
N THR A 25 -13.12 6.30 1.19
CA THR A 25 -14.16 7.20 1.71
C THR A 25 -13.57 8.41 2.41
N ALA A 26 -12.37 8.31 2.98
CA ALA A 26 -11.72 9.39 3.73
C ALA A 26 -11.08 10.46 2.82
N CYS A 27 -10.45 10.03 1.72
CA CYS A 27 -9.83 10.91 0.75
C CYS A 27 -10.65 10.97 -0.55
N THR A 28 -11.15 12.15 -0.88
CA THR A 28 -12.01 12.40 -2.07
C THR A 28 -11.52 13.55 -2.94
N ASN A 29 -10.43 14.23 -2.54
CA ASN A 29 -9.91 15.45 -3.15
C ASN A 29 -8.80 15.19 -4.20
N ALA A 30 -8.51 13.92 -4.51
CA ALA A 30 -7.58 13.53 -5.56
C ALA A 30 -8.00 12.21 -6.22
N GLN A 31 -7.37 11.88 -7.34
CA GLN A 31 -7.49 10.56 -7.97
C GLN A 31 -6.93 9.46 -7.06
N ARG A 32 -7.30 8.20 -7.29
CA ARG A 32 -6.80 7.07 -6.47
C ARG A 32 -5.34 6.75 -6.81
N CYS A 33 -4.54 6.44 -5.81
CA CYS A 33 -3.21 5.88 -6.04
C CYS A 33 -3.35 4.47 -6.63
N THR A 34 -2.38 4.05 -7.45
CA THR A 34 -2.37 2.72 -8.06
C THR A 34 -1.56 1.77 -7.20
N LYS A 35 -2.14 0.64 -6.79
CA LYS A 35 -1.38 -0.40 -6.09
C LYS A 35 -0.30 -0.95 -7.02
N THR A 36 0.92 -1.11 -6.51
CA THR A 36 2.06 -1.68 -7.24
C THR A 36 2.47 -3.00 -6.61
N ASP A 37 2.64 -4.04 -7.43
CA ASP A 37 3.14 -5.36 -7.06
C ASP A 37 4.59 -5.53 -7.56
N PRO A 38 5.44 -6.36 -6.92
CA PRO A 38 5.17 -7.28 -5.82
C PRO A 38 5.23 -6.64 -4.42
N PRO A 39 4.70 -7.33 -3.37
CA PRO A 39 4.83 -6.89 -1.99
C PRO A 39 6.29 -6.68 -1.62
N ALA A 40 6.56 -5.55 -0.97
CA ALA A 40 7.89 -5.26 -0.48
C ALA A 40 8.28 -6.25 0.61
N GLU A 41 9.26 -7.12 0.34
CA GLU A 41 10.29 -7.31 1.36
C GLU A 41 10.89 -5.92 1.66
N GLY A 42 11.24 -5.68 2.91
CA GLY A 42 11.56 -4.36 3.48
C GLY A 42 12.74 -3.60 2.82
N PRO A 43 13.60 -2.91 3.58
CA PRO A 43 14.31 -1.69 3.18
C PRO A 43 15.33 -1.89 2.03
N GLY A 44 14.86 -1.94 0.80
CA GLY A 44 15.64 -1.91 -0.45
C GLY A 44 15.31 -0.72 -1.34
N LEU A 45 14.32 0.09 -0.96
CA LEU A 45 14.09 1.38 -1.58
C LEU A 45 15.03 2.40 -0.93
N ARG A 46 15.71 3.23 -1.73
CA ARG A 46 16.25 4.52 -1.25
C ARG A 46 15.06 5.30 -0.70
N SER A 47 14.84 5.14 0.60
CA SER A 47 13.64 5.54 1.30
C SER A 47 13.91 6.88 1.93
N THR A 48 13.03 7.85 1.69
CA THR A 48 12.95 9.02 2.55
C THR A 48 12.36 8.59 3.89
N GLY A 49 12.95 9.07 4.98
CA GLY A 49 12.41 8.93 6.31
C GLY A 49 11.19 9.81 6.50
N PHE A 50 10.09 9.23 6.97
CA PHE A 50 8.92 9.98 7.41
C PHE A 50 8.89 10.14 8.92
N ARG A 51 8.40 11.29 9.37
CA ARG A 51 8.01 11.53 10.76
C ARG A 51 6.51 11.72 10.85
N PHE A 52 5.94 11.24 11.95
CA PHE A 52 4.55 11.46 12.30
C PHE A 52 4.40 12.70 13.19
N GLN A 53 3.54 13.63 12.80
CA GLN A 53 3.15 14.79 13.59
C GLN A 53 1.82 14.52 14.28
N ALA A 54 1.87 14.24 15.59
CA ALA A 54 0.69 13.85 16.34
C ALA A 54 -0.39 14.96 16.47
N SER A 55 0.00 16.24 16.41
CA SER A 55 -0.95 17.37 16.56
C SER A 55 -1.98 17.41 15.45
N ASP A 56 -1.56 17.10 14.22
CA ASP A 56 -2.38 17.26 13.01
C ASP A 56 -2.58 15.94 12.26
N GLY A 57 -1.92 14.86 12.72
CA GLY A 57 -2.01 13.50 12.18
C GLY A 57 -1.30 13.27 10.84
N TYR A 58 -0.47 14.22 10.41
CA TYR A 58 0.28 14.13 9.16
C TYR A 58 1.53 13.27 9.30
N TRP A 59 1.85 12.55 8.23
CA TRP A 59 3.18 12.01 8.01
C TRP A 59 3.90 12.91 7.02
N TYR A 60 5.11 13.36 7.33
CA TYR A 60 5.90 14.20 6.43
C TYR A 60 7.33 13.67 6.32
N SER A 61 7.94 13.83 5.16
CA SER A 61 9.32 13.47 4.95
C SER A 61 10.24 14.49 5.63
N THR A 62 11.30 14.03 6.30
CA THR A 62 12.37 14.91 6.79
C THR A 62 13.48 15.12 5.78
N ASP A 63 13.46 14.35 4.68
CA ASP A 63 14.56 14.28 3.72
C ASP A 63 14.20 14.92 2.37
N ALA A 64 12.92 15.25 2.17
CA ALA A 64 12.39 15.85 0.95
C ALA A 64 11.19 16.74 1.29
N ASP A 65 11.22 18.00 0.86
CA ASP A 65 10.09 18.93 1.01
C ASP A 65 8.92 18.56 0.09
N GLY A 66 7.73 19.03 0.45
CA GLY A 66 6.49 18.77 -0.30
C GLY A 66 5.95 17.34 -0.23
N LEU A 67 6.70 16.40 0.35
CA LEU A 67 6.32 15.00 0.47
C LEU A 67 5.60 14.72 1.80
N TYR A 68 4.30 14.41 1.75
CA TYR A 68 3.50 14.13 2.94
C TYR A 68 2.29 13.22 2.67
N VAL A 69 1.75 12.63 3.75
CA VAL A 69 0.47 11.93 3.78
C VAL A 69 -0.41 12.55 4.86
N SER A 70 -1.63 12.94 4.50
CA SER A 70 -2.63 13.47 5.44
C SER A 70 -3.26 12.37 6.32
N PRO A 71 -3.96 12.74 7.42
CA PRO A 71 -4.73 11.78 8.22
C PRO A 71 -5.81 11.02 7.45
N THR A 72 -6.28 11.59 6.34
CA THR A 72 -7.31 10.99 5.48
C THR A 72 -6.74 10.11 4.38
N GLY A 73 -5.41 10.00 4.27
CA GLY A 73 -4.75 9.22 3.22
C GLY A 73 -4.47 9.99 1.92
N TYR A 74 -4.53 11.32 1.93
CA TYR A 74 -4.07 12.12 0.81
C TYR A 74 -2.54 12.09 0.75
N PHE A 75 -1.98 11.48 -0.29
CA PHE A 75 -0.55 11.41 -0.56
C PHE A 75 -0.15 12.51 -1.53
N MET A 76 0.75 13.39 -1.09
CA MET A 76 1.44 14.37 -1.95
C MET A 76 2.85 13.85 -2.25
N PRO A 77 3.17 13.49 -3.50
CA PRO A 77 4.53 13.14 -3.90
C PRO A 77 5.43 14.39 -3.97
N GLY A 78 6.75 14.20 -3.93
CA GLY A 78 7.73 15.28 -4.05
C GLY A 78 9.11 14.75 -4.41
N HIS A 79 9.98 15.56 -5.04
CA HIS A 79 11.37 15.19 -5.40
C HIS A 79 11.55 13.83 -6.08
N ASP A 80 10.66 13.54 -7.05
CA ASP A 80 10.54 12.27 -7.77
C ASP A 80 10.12 11.06 -6.92
N TYR A 81 9.85 11.24 -5.62
CA TYR A 81 9.29 10.21 -4.76
C TYR A 81 7.79 10.07 -5.01
N ASN A 82 7.46 9.27 -6.02
CA ASN A 82 6.09 9.03 -6.48
C ASN A 82 5.53 7.67 -6.05
N ILE A 83 6.24 6.90 -5.23
CA ILE A 83 5.75 5.65 -4.64
C ILE A 83 5.70 5.79 -3.12
N ALA A 84 4.54 5.54 -2.51
CA ALA A 84 4.36 5.42 -1.07
C ALA A 84 4.39 3.95 -0.66
N ALA A 85 5.36 3.55 0.15
CA ALA A 85 5.42 2.26 0.82
C ALA A 85 4.85 2.39 2.24
N VAL A 86 3.68 1.80 2.45
CA VAL A 86 2.88 1.99 3.66
C VAL A 86 2.83 0.67 4.43
N GLY A 87 3.33 0.67 5.66
CA GLY A 87 3.08 -0.38 6.62
C GLY A 87 1.82 -0.04 7.41
N SER A 88 0.76 -0.83 7.25
CA SER A 88 -0.50 -0.63 7.98
C SER A 88 -0.37 -1.11 9.43
N LYS A 89 -1.17 -0.54 10.33
CA LYS A 89 -1.42 -1.10 11.66
C LYS A 89 -2.36 -2.31 11.61
N ASP A 90 -3.06 -2.52 10.49
CA ASP A 90 -3.83 -3.73 10.25
C ASP A 90 -2.93 -4.82 9.68
N ASP A 91 -2.70 -5.88 10.48
CA ASP A 91 -1.85 -7.01 10.11
C ASP A 91 -2.38 -7.79 8.88
N LYS A 92 -3.67 -7.65 8.53
CA LYS A 92 -4.24 -8.25 7.31
C LYS A 92 -3.79 -7.53 6.04
N ILE A 93 -3.44 -6.24 6.15
CA ILE A 93 -2.95 -5.43 5.03
C ILE A 93 -1.42 -5.53 4.95
N GLY A 94 -0.74 -5.44 6.10
CA GLY A 94 0.71 -5.48 6.17
C GLY A 94 1.37 -4.32 5.40
N TRP A 95 2.40 -4.64 4.61
CA TRP A 95 3.08 -3.67 3.75
C TRP A 95 2.45 -3.60 2.36
N THR A 96 2.17 -2.40 1.88
CA THR A 96 1.66 -2.15 0.54
C THR A 96 2.42 -1.00 -0.14
N ARG A 97 2.47 -1.00 -1.47
CA ARG A 97 3.07 0.10 -2.26
C ARG A 97 2.04 0.72 -3.20
N TRP A 98 2.07 2.05 -3.27
CA TRP A 98 1.09 2.84 -4.01
C TRP A 98 1.79 3.90 -4.84
N ALA A 99 1.62 3.86 -6.15
CA ALA A 99 2.15 4.85 -7.06
C ALA A 99 1.18 6.03 -7.22
N ALA A 100 1.74 7.23 -7.15
CA ALA A 100 1.11 8.47 -7.53
C ALA A 100 1.04 8.55 -9.07
N PRO A 101 -0.16 8.50 -9.68
CA PRO A 101 -0.31 8.61 -11.12
C PRO A 101 0.23 9.97 -11.61
N ASN A 102 1.09 9.93 -12.63
CA ASN A 102 1.73 11.11 -13.23
C ASN A 102 2.47 12.01 -12.22
N ALA A 103 2.97 11.43 -11.12
CA ALA A 103 3.60 12.17 -10.03
C ALA A 103 2.71 13.29 -9.43
N GLN A 104 1.39 13.13 -9.52
CA GLN A 104 0.42 14.03 -8.90
C GLN A 104 -0.10 13.45 -7.59
N ALA A 105 -0.65 14.32 -6.74
CA ALA A 105 -1.28 13.88 -5.50
C ALA A 105 -2.38 12.83 -5.76
N CYS A 106 -2.52 11.89 -4.82
CA CYS A 106 -3.50 10.82 -4.93
C CYS A 106 -4.03 10.36 -3.57
N CYS A 107 -5.16 9.69 -3.59
CA CYS A 107 -5.81 9.11 -2.42
C CYS A 107 -5.38 7.66 -2.23
N LEU A 108 -4.76 7.40 -1.08
CA LEU A 108 -4.59 6.05 -0.54
C LEU A 108 -5.94 5.53 -0.04
N PRO A 109 -6.19 4.22 -0.10
CA PRO A 109 -7.40 3.66 0.50
C PRO A 109 -7.39 3.80 2.02
N ASP A 110 -8.56 3.82 2.63
CA ASP A 110 -8.77 4.14 4.04
C ASP A 110 -7.83 3.31 4.95
N GLY A 111 -7.91 1.97 4.92
CA GLY A 111 -7.09 1.06 5.75
C GLY A 111 -5.57 1.12 5.49
N VAL A 112 -5.14 1.85 4.47
CA VAL A 112 -3.73 2.13 4.17
C VAL A 112 -3.39 3.55 4.63
N GLY A 113 -4.09 4.55 4.13
CA GLY A 113 -3.75 5.96 4.28
C GLY A 113 -4.09 6.57 5.64
N ASN A 114 -5.10 6.06 6.34
CA ASN A 114 -5.51 6.55 7.66
C ASN A 114 -5.03 5.65 8.82
N ASN A 115 -4.50 4.46 8.51
CA ASN A 115 -4.10 3.47 9.50
C ASN A 115 -2.59 3.14 9.41
N ILE A 116 -1.77 4.15 9.15
CA ILE A 116 -0.32 4.01 8.92
C ILE A 116 0.41 3.72 10.24
N LYS A 117 1.18 2.64 10.27
CA LYS A 117 2.18 2.32 11.31
C LYS A 117 3.54 2.92 10.99
N THR A 118 3.93 2.84 9.73
CA THR A 118 5.21 3.30 9.21
C THR A 118 5.08 3.65 7.74
N LEU A 119 5.88 4.60 7.29
CA LEU A 119 5.83 5.12 5.93
C LEU A 119 7.24 5.31 5.39
N ALA A 120 7.41 4.99 4.11
CA ALA A 120 8.58 5.32 3.32
C ALA A 120 8.10 5.74 1.93
N ALA A 121 8.92 6.50 1.21
CA ALA A 121 8.67 6.78 -0.20
C ALA A 121 9.89 6.47 -1.06
N SER A 122 9.66 6.14 -2.32
CA SER A 122 10.71 5.86 -3.29
C SER A 122 10.43 6.48 -4.64
N LYS A 123 11.50 6.60 -5.42
CA LYS A 123 11.44 6.92 -6.83
C LYS A 123 10.98 5.69 -7.63
N TYR A 124 10.37 5.92 -8.78
CA TYR A 124 10.09 4.89 -9.79
C TYR A 124 11.39 4.38 -10.43
#